data_AF-A0A6B3C8W8-F1
#
_entry.id   AF-A0A6B3C8W8-F1
#
_cell.length_a   1.000
_cell.length_b   1.000
_cell.length_c   1.000
_cell.angle_alpha   90.00
_cell.angle_beta   90.00
_cell.angle_gamma   90.00
#
_symmetry.space_group_name_H-M   'P 1'
#
loop_
_entity.id
_entity.type
_entity.pdbx_description
1 polymer ?
#
loop_
_entity_poly.entity_id
_entity_poly.type
_entity_poly.pdbx_seq_one_letter_code
_entity_poly.pdbx_strand_id
1 'polypeptide(L)'
;VAVVWANTEFGKGAHTAFMDEAKNYGFEIVADLPTEQAQTDFSADVVKLKGIEADAAFVYLTEEESARFLREARKQGVTLPLVGETTLIGHKVIELAGDAANGAMGHVGLTPDANIPAMTDMVERFKQKYNYTPDHNAIKGYTAAHAI
;
A
#
# COMPACT_ATOMS: atom_id res chain seq x y z
N VAL A 1 -9.64 12.24 7.97
CA VAL A 1 -8.85 11.33 7.10
C VAL A 1 -9.05 11.71 5.64
N ALA A 2 -7.98 11.77 4.86
CA ALA A 2 -8.06 11.87 3.40
C ALA A 2 -7.93 10.47 2.77
N VAL A 3 -8.63 10.20 1.67
CA VAL A 3 -8.57 8.89 0.99
C VAL A 3 -8.01 9.08 -0.42
N VAL A 4 -6.93 8.38 -0.75
CA VAL A 4 -6.31 8.35 -2.08
C VAL A 4 -6.44 6.93 -2.62
N TRP A 5 -7.06 6.76 -3.78
CA TRP A 5 -7.36 5.42 -4.29
C TRP A 5 -7.31 5.33 -5.81
N ALA A 6 -6.92 4.17 -6.33
CA ALA A 6 -6.84 3.94 -7.76
C ALA A 6 -8.25 3.84 -8.36
N ASN A 7 -8.60 4.69 -9.35
CA ASN A 7 -9.93 4.69 -9.98
C ASN A 7 -10.13 3.51 -10.95
N THR A 8 -10.11 2.31 -10.39
CA THR A 8 -10.25 1.01 -11.04
C THR A 8 -11.13 0.13 -10.17
N GLU A 9 -11.61 -1.00 -10.69
CA GLU A 9 -12.41 -1.93 -9.87
C GLU A 9 -11.64 -2.44 -8.63
N PHE A 10 -10.31 -2.58 -8.74
CA PHE A 10 -9.44 -2.89 -7.61
C PHE A 10 -9.55 -1.84 -6.50
N GLY A 11 -9.38 -0.56 -6.83
CA GLY A 11 -9.43 0.51 -5.84
C GLY A 11 -10.84 0.83 -5.34
N LYS A 12 -11.87 0.73 -6.19
CA LYS A 12 -13.28 0.95 -5.79
C LYS A 12 -13.75 -0.02 -4.72
N GLY A 13 -13.34 -1.29 -4.81
CA GLY A 13 -13.68 -2.30 -3.81
C GLY A 13 -13.14 -1.93 -2.42
N ALA A 14 -11.86 -1.58 -2.35
CA ALA A 14 -11.23 -1.17 -1.10
C ALA A 14 -11.70 0.20 -0.59
N HIS A 15 -11.93 1.15 -1.49
CA HIS A 15 -12.54 2.45 -1.16
C HIS A 15 -13.90 2.26 -0.51
N THR A 16 -14.80 1.48 -1.12
CA THR A 16 -16.14 1.20 -0.57
C THR A 16 -16.04 0.60 0.83
N ALA A 17 -15.20 -0.43 1.00
CA ALA A 17 -15.00 -1.07 2.30
C ALA A 17 -14.44 -0.10 3.35
N PHE A 18 -13.46 0.72 2.98
CA PHE A 18 -12.88 1.72 3.88
C PHE A 18 -13.90 2.79 4.27
N MET A 19 -14.70 3.29 3.33
CA MET A 19 -15.73 4.30 3.59
C MET A 19 -16.82 3.79 4.54
N ASP A 20 -17.16 2.50 4.47
CA ASP A 20 -18.13 1.89 5.38
C ASP A 20 -17.54 1.68 6.77
N GLU A 21 -16.32 1.17 6.88
CA GLU A 21 -15.64 1.04 8.19
C GLU A 21 -15.32 2.41 8.81
N ALA A 22 -14.95 3.40 8.02
CA ALA A 22 -14.72 4.77 8.50
C ALA A 22 -15.95 5.31 9.23
N LYS A 23 -17.16 5.03 8.75
CA LYS A 23 -18.41 5.41 9.44
C LYS A 23 -18.56 4.65 10.77
N ASN A 24 -18.28 3.35 10.77
CA ASN A 24 -18.37 2.51 11.98
C ASN A 24 -17.42 2.98 13.09
N TYR A 25 -16.22 3.43 12.73
CA TYR A 25 -15.21 3.93 13.66
C TYR A 25 -15.30 5.46 13.90
N GLY A 26 -16.26 6.15 13.28
CA GLY A 26 -16.47 7.59 13.47
C GLY A 26 -15.39 8.48 12.86
N PHE A 27 -14.69 8.01 11.82
CA PHE A 27 -13.75 8.82 11.06
C PHE A 27 -14.48 9.81 10.15
N GLU A 28 -14.08 11.08 10.22
CA GLU A 28 -14.48 12.09 9.25
C GLU A 28 -13.61 11.98 7.99
N ILE A 29 -14.25 11.80 6.84
CA ILE A 29 -13.57 11.80 5.54
C ILE A 29 -13.58 13.22 4.99
N VAL A 30 -12.43 13.89 5.05
CA VAL A 30 -12.27 15.30 4.67
C VAL A 30 -11.85 15.49 3.22
N ALA A 31 -11.42 14.40 2.55
CA ALA A 31 -11.12 14.39 1.13
C ALA A 31 -11.22 12.97 0.55
N ASP A 32 -11.70 12.89 -0.68
CA ASP A 32 -11.83 11.65 -1.46
C ASP A 32 -11.18 11.88 -2.84
N LEU A 33 -10.02 11.26 -3.06
CA LEU A 33 -9.10 11.56 -4.16
C LEU A 33 -8.89 10.32 -5.04
N PRO A 34 -9.70 10.14 -6.10
CA PRO A 34 -9.43 9.12 -7.11
C PRO A 34 -8.20 9.51 -7.94
N THR A 35 -7.33 8.55 -8.21
CA THR A 35 -6.21 8.67 -9.16
C THR A 35 -6.56 8.01 -10.49
N GLU A 36 -5.87 8.39 -11.56
CA GLU A 36 -6.05 7.78 -12.88
C GLU A 36 -5.45 6.36 -12.93
N GLN A 37 -5.99 5.53 -13.81
CA GLN A 37 -5.48 4.18 -14.03
C GLN A 37 -4.09 4.22 -14.66
N ALA A 38 -3.15 3.42 -14.12
CA ALA A 38 -1.78 3.32 -14.63
C ALA A 38 -1.05 4.67 -14.62
N GLN A 39 -1.39 5.51 -13.65
CA GLN A 39 -0.83 6.85 -13.52
C GLN A 39 0.67 6.78 -13.23
N THR A 40 1.44 7.55 -14.01
CA THR A 40 2.90 7.60 -13.92
C THR A 40 3.41 8.83 -13.18
N ASP A 41 2.62 9.90 -13.12
CA ASP A 41 2.92 11.15 -12.45
C ASP A 41 1.85 11.48 -11.41
N PHE A 42 2.23 11.53 -10.12
CA PHE A 42 1.34 11.82 -9.00
C PHE A 42 1.46 13.27 -8.49
N SER A 43 2.16 14.15 -9.22
CA SER A 43 2.48 15.50 -8.74
C SER A 43 1.23 16.28 -8.34
N ALA A 44 0.18 16.23 -9.15
CA ALA A 44 -1.06 16.95 -8.89
C ALA A 44 -1.83 16.40 -7.68
N ASP A 45 -1.88 15.08 -7.52
CA ASP A 45 -2.62 14.45 -6.41
C ASP A 45 -1.92 14.65 -5.08
N VAL A 46 -0.58 14.61 -5.08
CA VAL A 46 0.23 14.94 -3.91
C VAL A 46 0.07 16.42 -3.53
N VAL A 47 0.04 17.35 -4.50
CA VAL A 47 -0.23 18.77 -4.23
C VAL A 47 -1.59 18.94 -3.56
N LYS A 48 -2.63 18.29 -4.08
CA LYS A 48 -3.98 18.32 -3.48
C LYS A 48 -3.94 17.77 -2.06
N LEU A 49 -3.37 16.59 -1.86
CA LEU A 49 -3.28 15.95 -0.55
C LEU A 49 -2.59 16.84 0.48
N LYS A 50 -1.47 17.46 0.09
CA LYS A 50 -0.70 18.36 0.96
C LYS A 50 -1.49 19.60 1.40
N GLY A 51 -2.44 20.06 0.58
CA GLY A 51 -3.30 21.20 0.89
C GLY A 51 -4.52 20.85 1.76
N ILE A 52 -4.76 19.57 2.06
CA ILE A 52 -5.90 19.11 2.86
C ILE A 52 -5.52 19.05 4.33
N GLU A 53 -6.35 19.64 5.18
CA GLU A 53 -6.26 19.51 6.64
C GLU A 53 -6.86 18.16 7.07
N ALA A 54 -6.02 17.12 7.06
CA ALA A 54 -6.36 15.78 7.57
C ALA A 54 -5.38 15.35 8.66
N ASP A 55 -5.79 14.42 9.52
CA ASP A 55 -4.87 13.79 10.51
C ASP A 55 -4.01 12.68 9.90
N ALA A 56 -4.50 12.03 8.84
CA ALA A 56 -3.82 10.99 8.09
C ALA A 56 -4.43 10.83 6.69
N ALA A 57 -3.67 10.21 5.79
CA ALA A 57 -4.15 9.75 4.49
C ALA A 57 -4.22 8.22 4.45
N PHE A 58 -5.38 7.67 4.08
CA PHE A 58 -5.49 6.28 3.64
C PHE A 58 -5.16 6.21 2.15
N VAL A 59 -4.11 5.47 1.77
CA VAL A 59 -3.62 5.34 0.40
C VAL A 59 -3.78 3.91 -0.07
N TYR A 60 -4.61 3.71 -1.09
CA TYR A 60 -4.90 2.41 -1.68
C TYR A 60 -4.66 2.42 -3.19
N LEU A 61 -3.40 2.19 -3.56
CA LEU A 61 -2.93 2.12 -4.93
C LEU A 61 -2.32 0.75 -5.21
N THR A 62 -2.01 0.45 -6.47
CA THR A 62 -1.19 -0.73 -6.81
C THR A 62 0.25 -0.56 -6.31
N GLU A 63 1.03 -1.64 -6.20
CA GLU A 63 2.40 -1.56 -5.66
C GLU A 63 3.31 -0.58 -6.42
N GLU A 64 3.20 -0.56 -7.76
CA GLU A 64 3.98 0.37 -8.58
C GLU A 64 3.52 1.82 -8.43
N GLU A 65 2.20 2.04 -8.38
CA GLU A 65 1.61 3.36 -8.19
C GLU A 65 1.93 3.90 -6.79
N SER A 66 1.84 3.07 -5.75
CA SER A 66 2.26 3.40 -4.39
C SER A 66 3.73 3.84 -4.34
N ALA A 67 4.62 3.12 -5.03
CA ALA A 67 6.03 3.51 -5.06
C ALA A 67 6.24 4.89 -5.73
N ARG A 68 5.54 5.15 -6.84
CA ARG A 68 5.56 6.46 -7.52
C ARG A 68 4.97 7.57 -6.65
N PHE A 69 3.84 7.29 -6.01
CA PHE A 69 3.14 8.20 -5.10
C PHE A 69 4.02 8.56 -3.89
N LEU A 70 4.62 7.58 -3.21
CA LEU A 70 5.50 7.79 -2.06
C LEU A 70 6.72 8.65 -2.42
N ARG A 71 7.35 8.38 -3.57
CA ARG A 71 8.46 9.19 -4.08
C ARG A 71 8.04 10.64 -4.30
N GLU A 72 6.86 10.86 -4.87
CA GLU A 72 6.36 12.22 -5.10
C GLU A 72 5.93 12.91 -3.80
N ALA A 73 5.27 12.20 -2.88
CA ALA A 73 4.89 12.67 -1.55
C ALA A 73 6.12 13.15 -0.76
N ARG A 74 7.20 12.38 -0.77
CA ARG A 74 8.46 12.77 -0.14
C ARG A 74 9.12 13.95 -0.85
N LYS A 75 9.15 13.95 -2.18
CA LYS A 75 9.70 15.07 -2.98
C LYS A 75 9.00 16.39 -2.68
N GLN A 76 7.69 16.36 -2.44
CA GLN A 76 6.91 17.55 -2.10
C GLN A 76 6.86 17.85 -0.59
N GLY A 77 7.50 17.03 0.25
CA GLY A 77 7.55 17.22 1.69
C GLY A 77 6.20 17.04 2.38
N VAL A 78 5.42 16.03 1.99
CA VAL A 78 4.24 15.60 2.73
C VAL A 78 4.67 15.06 4.09
N THR A 79 4.13 15.63 5.17
CA THR A 79 4.36 15.20 6.56
C THR A 79 3.16 14.45 7.15
N LEU A 80 2.04 14.43 6.42
CA LEU A 80 0.83 13.72 6.81
C LEU A 80 1.13 12.22 6.94
N PRO A 81 0.74 11.55 8.03
CA PRO A 81 0.85 10.10 8.14
C PRO A 81 0.17 9.40 6.95
N LEU A 82 0.94 8.59 6.23
CA LEU A 82 0.45 7.79 5.10
C LEU A 82 0.21 6.36 5.58
N VAL A 83 -1.05 5.93 5.55
CA VAL A 83 -1.49 4.61 5.99
C VAL A 83 -2.12 3.87 4.82
N GLY A 84 -1.88 2.58 4.67
CA GLY A 84 -2.50 1.80 3.60
C GLY A 84 -2.54 0.32 3.91
N GLU A 85 -2.54 -0.47 2.85
CA GLU A 85 -2.46 -1.94 2.92
C GLU A 85 -1.07 -2.39 2.46
N THR A 86 -0.92 -3.70 2.26
CA THR A 86 0.28 -4.34 1.76
C THR A 86 0.74 -3.73 0.43
N THR A 87 -0.17 -3.19 -0.38
CA THR A 87 0.19 -2.53 -1.64
C THR A 87 0.82 -1.15 -1.45
N LEU A 88 0.87 -0.60 -0.23
CA LEU A 88 1.62 0.61 0.14
C LEU A 88 2.96 0.29 0.83
N ILE A 89 3.00 -0.79 1.62
CA ILE A 89 4.14 -1.09 2.51
C ILE A 89 4.84 -2.43 2.19
N GLY A 90 4.45 -3.09 1.12
CA GLY A 90 5.02 -4.39 0.72
C GLY A 90 6.48 -4.27 0.28
N HIS A 91 7.18 -5.40 0.33
CA HIS A 91 8.59 -5.51 -0.05
C HIS A 91 8.90 -4.89 -1.42
N LYS A 92 8.04 -5.14 -2.43
CA LYS A 92 8.23 -4.57 -3.76
C LYS A 92 8.11 -3.04 -3.76
N VAL A 93 7.21 -2.48 -2.96
CA VAL A 93 7.04 -1.03 -2.83
C VAL A 93 8.27 -0.43 -2.17
N ILE A 94 8.78 -1.05 -1.10
CA ILE A 94 9.99 -0.60 -0.40
C ILE A 94 11.19 -0.58 -1.36
N GLU A 95 11.37 -1.62 -2.17
CA GLU A 95 12.42 -1.70 -3.20
C GLU A 95 12.31 -0.55 -4.22
N LEU A 96 11.10 -0.30 -4.74
CA LEU A 96 10.86 0.69 -5.81
C LEU A 96 10.86 2.14 -5.30
N ALA A 97 10.37 2.38 -4.09
CA ALA A 97 10.29 3.71 -3.48
C ALA A 97 11.60 4.11 -2.78
N GLY A 98 12.41 3.14 -2.38
CA GLY A 98 13.61 3.36 -1.56
C GLY A 98 13.26 4.10 -0.28
N ASP A 99 14.10 5.08 0.07
CA ASP A 99 13.91 5.90 1.26
C ASP A 99 12.56 6.64 1.33
N ALA A 100 11.83 6.76 0.21
CA ALA A 100 10.50 7.36 0.21
C ALA A 100 9.41 6.52 0.87
N ALA A 101 9.66 5.22 1.08
CA ALA A 101 8.78 4.36 1.86
C ALA A 101 8.89 4.59 3.38
N ASN A 102 9.96 5.26 3.85
CA ASN A 102 10.18 5.45 5.28
C ASN A 102 9.03 6.26 5.92
N GLY A 103 8.42 5.70 6.97
CA GLY A 103 7.30 6.31 7.68
C GLY A 103 5.92 5.98 7.11
N ALA A 104 5.83 5.33 5.93
CA ALA A 104 4.59 4.75 5.47
C ALA A 104 4.19 3.60 6.40
N MET A 105 2.92 3.56 6.77
CA MET A 105 2.34 2.55 7.65
C MET A 105 1.27 1.78 6.90
N GLY A 106 0.94 0.59 7.37
CA GLY A 106 -0.15 -0.16 6.79
C GLY A 106 -0.37 -1.49 7.45
N HIS A 107 -1.45 -2.13 7.06
CA HIS A 107 -1.75 -3.50 7.44
C HIS A 107 -1.19 -4.46 6.40
N VAL A 108 -0.66 -5.59 6.87
CA VAL A 108 -0.28 -6.73 6.06
C VAL A 108 -0.81 -8.00 6.73
N GLY A 109 -1.60 -8.79 6.01
CA GLY A 109 -2.18 -10.02 6.57
C GLY A 109 -1.11 -11.08 6.88
N LEU A 110 -0.08 -11.19 6.05
CA LEU A 110 1.05 -12.09 6.26
C LEU A 110 2.30 -11.57 5.53
N THR A 111 3.43 -11.52 6.24
CA THR A 111 4.72 -11.02 5.76
C THR A 111 5.77 -12.14 5.71
N PRO A 112 6.76 -12.09 4.80
CA PRO A 112 7.89 -13.04 4.82
C PRO A 112 8.70 -12.99 6.14
N ASP A 113 8.59 -11.93 6.92
CA ASP A 113 9.29 -11.80 8.21
C ASP A 113 8.49 -12.41 9.39
N ALA A 114 7.33 -13.00 9.12
CA ALA A 114 6.51 -13.61 10.17
C ALA A 114 7.26 -14.76 10.84
N ASN A 115 7.30 -14.75 12.18
CA ASN A 115 7.98 -15.76 12.99
C ASN A 115 7.17 -17.07 13.07
N ILE A 116 6.99 -17.72 11.92
CA ILE A 116 6.24 -18.96 11.74
C ILE A 116 7.18 -19.94 11.01
N PRO A 117 7.44 -21.14 11.55
CA PRO A 117 8.39 -22.08 10.94
C PRO A 117 8.12 -22.38 9.46
N ALA A 118 6.84 -22.55 9.09
CA ALA A 118 6.44 -22.77 7.71
C ALA A 118 6.71 -21.55 6.79
N MET A 119 6.65 -20.33 7.33
CA MET A 119 6.99 -19.13 6.58
C MET A 119 8.50 -19.05 6.36
N THR A 120 9.30 -19.33 7.38
CA THR A 120 10.77 -19.36 7.27
C THR A 120 11.22 -20.34 6.18
N ASP A 121 10.71 -21.58 6.18
CA ASP A 121 11.02 -22.57 5.13
C ASP A 121 10.62 -22.09 3.72
N MET A 122 9.39 -21.57 3.58
CA MET A 122 8.90 -21.06 2.31
C MET A 122 9.79 -19.93 1.78
N VAL A 123 10.16 -18.97 2.63
CA VAL A 123 11.02 -17.82 2.30
C VAL A 123 12.41 -18.28 1.88
N GLU A 124 13.03 -19.21 2.62
CA GLU A 124 14.36 -19.75 2.29
C GLU A 124 14.36 -20.44 0.92
N ARG A 125 13.39 -21.33 0.68
CA ARG A 125 13.25 -22.05 -0.59
C ARG A 125 12.94 -21.11 -1.76
N PHE A 126 12.12 -20.08 -1.53
CA PHE A 126 11.82 -19.07 -2.53
C PHE A 126 13.06 -18.27 -2.90
N LYS A 127 13.82 -17.78 -1.90
CA LYS A 127 15.07 -17.03 -2.12
C LYS A 127 16.11 -17.85 -2.88
N GLN A 128 16.27 -19.14 -2.53
CA GLN A 128 17.18 -20.04 -3.25
C GLN A 128 16.84 -20.19 -4.74
N LYS A 129 15.55 -20.18 -5.08
CA LYS A 129 15.09 -20.38 -6.46
C LYS A 129 15.04 -19.10 -7.28
N TYR A 130 14.63 -17.99 -6.68
CA TYR A 130 14.28 -16.76 -7.39
C TYR A 130 15.21 -15.58 -7.10
N ASN A 131 16.08 -15.70 -6.10
CA ASN A 131 17.07 -14.68 -5.71
C ASN A 131 16.47 -13.33 -5.31
N TYR A 132 15.23 -13.32 -4.81
CA TYR A 132 14.61 -12.18 -4.13
C TYR A 132 13.71 -12.67 -2.98
N THR A 133 13.41 -11.78 -2.03
CA THR A 133 12.47 -12.07 -0.94
C THR A 133 11.05 -12.17 -1.50
N PRO A 134 10.29 -13.24 -1.21
CA PRO A 134 8.91 -13.33 -1.69
C PRO A 134 8.09 -12.15 -1.16
N ASP A 135 7.30 -11.56 -2.04
CA ASP A 135 6.31 -10.58 -1.65
C ASP A 135 5.04 -11.26 -1.16
N HIS A 136 4.06 -10.44 -0.80
CA HIS A 136 2.78 -10.91 -0.34
C HIS A 136 2.00 -11.70 -1.40
N ASN A 137 2.23 -11.45 -2.70
CA ASN A 137 1.62 -12.18 -3.80
C ASN A 137 2.20 -13.60 -3.90
N ALA A 138 3.52 -13.75 -3.79
CA ALA A 138 4.19 -15.04 -3.76
C ALA A 138 3.72 -15.90 -2.57
N ILE A 139 3.53 -15.29 -1.41
CA ILE A 139 2.98 -15.96 -0.22
C ILE A 139 1.55 -16.45 -0.46
N LYS A 140 0.68 -15.59 -1.02
CA LYS A 140 -0.70 -15.98 -1.39
C LYS A 140 -0.70 -17.14 -2.38
N GLY A 141 0.12 -17.07 -3.43
CA GLY A 141 0.23 -18.11 -4.45
C GLY A 141 0.71 -19.45 -3.88
N TYR A 142 1.74 -19.43 -3.01
CA TYR A 142 2.21 -20.62 -2.32
C TYR A 142 1.12 -21.22 -1.44
N THR A 143 0.45 -20.40 -0.63
CA THR A 143 -0.60 -20.85 0.30
C THR A 143 -1.78 -21.44 -0.47
N ALA A 144 -2.20 -20.80 -1.57
CA ALA A 144 -3.30 -21.29 -2.41
C ALA A 144 -3.01 -22.68 -3.00
N ALA A 145 -1.77 -22.96 -3.40
CA ALA A 145 -1.38 -24.27 -3.92
C ALA A 145 -1.40 -25.39 -2.86
N HIS A 146 -1.37 -25.05 -1.56
CA HIS A 146 -1.40 -26.01 -0.45
C HIS A 146 -2.77 -26.06 0.25
N ALA A 147 -3.73 -25.22 -0.14
CA ALA A 147 -5.08 -25.20 0.41
C ALA A 147 -6.03 -26.21 -0.26
N ILE A 148 -5.57 -26.86 -1.32
CA ILE A 148 -6.23 -27.94 -2.08
C ILE A 148 -5.52 -29.26 -1.83
#